data_AF-B9TQ50-F1
#
_entry.id   AF-B9TQ50-F1
#
_cell.length_a   1.000
_cell.length_b   1.000
_cell.length_c   1.000
_cell.angle_alpha   90.00
_cell.angle_beta   90.00
_cell.angle_gamma   90.00
#
_symmetry.space_group_name_H-M   'P 1'
#
loop_
_entity.id
_entity.type
_entity.pdbx_description
1 polymer ?
#
loop_
_entity_poly.entity_id
_entity_poly.type
_entity_poly.pdbx_seq_one_letter_code
_entity_poly.pdbx_strand_id
1 'polypeptide(L)' 'MQPAGWVADLESLDVALKAVATELDHGLLNDRPGLESPTLERICLYFAERLRPQFPGLSRVVLSRPTIGESCALSL' A
#
# COMPACT_ATOMS: atom_id res chain seq x y z
N MET A 1 5.10 29.97 10.49
CA MET A 1 4.33 28.94 9.77
C MET A 1 3.68 28.07 10.85
N GLN A 2 2.36 28.13 11.01
CA GLN A 2 1.68 27.21 11.93
C GLN A 2 1.84 25.79 11.36
N PRO A 3 2.17 24.77 12.18
CA PRO A 3 2.19 23.40 11.68
C PRO A 3 0.78 23.07 11.20
N ALA A 4 0.66 22.50 10.00
CA ALA A 4 -0.60 21.94 9.52
C ALA A 4 -1.08 20.97 10.62
N GLY A 5 -2.26 21.20 11.20
CA GLY A 5 -2.76 20.42 12.35
C GLY A 5 -3.14 18.98 12.01
N TRP A 6 -2.48 18.38 11.02
CA TRP A 6 -2.78 17.10 10.39
C TRP A 6 -1.59 16.15 10.56
N VAL A 7 -1.88 14.86 10.67
CA VAL A 7 -0.85 13.82 10.91
C VAL A 7 0.08 13.66 9.70
N ALA A 8 -0.49 13.73 8.49
CA ALA A 8 0.21 13.74 7.22
C ALA A 8 -0.64 14.49 6.19
N ASP A 9 0.01 14.97 5.13
CA ASP A 9 -0.70 15.49 3.96
C ASP A 9 -1.35 14.33 3.18
N LEU A 10 -2.67 14.41 3.00
CA LEU A 10 -3.45 13.39 2.31
C LEU A 10 -3.15 13.36 0.81
N GLU A 11 -2.83 14.49 0.17
CA GLU A 11 -2.47 14.53 -1.25
C GLU A 11 -1.13 13.80 -1.45
N SER A 12 -0.16 14.07 -0.58
CA SER A 12 1.12 13.37 -0.58
C SER A 12 0.95 11.85 -0.39
N LEU A 13 0.03 11.42 0.49
CA LEU A 13 -0.30 10.01 0.69
C LEU A 13 -0.96 9.37 -0.54
N ASP A 14 -1.93 10.06 -1.16
CA ASP A 14 -2.62 9.57 -2.36
C ASP A 14 -1.66 9.41 -3.54
N VAL A 15 -0.75 10.37 -3.76
CA VAL A 15 0.28 10.30 -4.80
C VAL A 15 1.19 9.09 -4.59
N ALA A 16 1.67 8.88 -3.36
CA ALA A 16 2.54 7.76 -3.04
C ALA A 16 1.82 6.41 -3.20
N LEU A 17 0.58 6.31 -2.74
CA LEU A 17 -0.23 5.10 -2.87
C LEU A 17 -0.47 4.75 -4.34
N LYS A 18 -0.81 5.76 -5.17
CA LYS A 18 -1.01 5.59 -6.62
C LYS A 18 0.28 5.19 -7.32
N ALA A 19 1.42 5.73 -6.93
CA ALA A 19 2.71 5.34 -7.50
C ALA A 19 2.97 3.84 -7.33
N VAL A 20 2.74 3.30 -6.12
CA VAL A 20 2.86 1.86 -5.86
C VAL A 20 1.81 1.05 -6.60
N ALA A 21 0.55 1.50 -6.60
CA ALA A 21 -0.54 0.80 -7.28
C ALA A 21 -0.32 0.73 -8.81
N THR A 22 0.25 1.78 -9.41
CA THR A 22 0.57 1.83 -10.84
C THR A 22 1.65 0.81 -11.22
N GLU A 23 2.53 0.40 -10.30
CA GLU A 23 3.44 -0.73 -10.55
C GLU A 23 2.67 -2.04 -10.76
N LEU A 24 1.51 -2.23 -10.13
CA LEU A 24 0.75 -3.48 -10.21
C LEU A 24 -0.38 -3.42 -11.25
N ASP A 25 -0.86 -2.22 -11.57
CA ASP A 25 -1.97 -1.98 -12.47
C ASP A 25 -1.71 -2.54 -13.87
N HIS A 26 -2.73 -3.16 -14.47
CA HIS A 26 -2.66 -3.80 -15.80
C HIS A 26 -1.46 -4.75 -16.02
N GLY A 27 -0.89 -5.32 -14.95
CA GLY A 27 0.25 -6.22 -15.00
C GLY A 27 0.00 -7.57 -14.34
N LEU A 28 0.89 -8.53 -14.59
CA LEU A 28 0.92 -9.79 -13.85
C LEU A 28 1.62 -9.57 -12.50
N LEU A 29 0.91 -9.83 -11.40
CA LEU A 29 1.46 -9.67 -10.06
C LEU A 29 2.68 -10.56 -9.84
N ASN A 30 2.66 -11.78 -10.39
CA ASN A 30 3.73 -12.76 -10.27
C ASN A 30 5.07 -12.31 -10.87
N ASP A 31 5.06 -11.37 -11.81
CA ASP A 31 6.28 -10.85 -12.44
C ASP A 31 6.96 -9.76 -11.60
N ARG A 32 6.31 -9.32 -10.52
CA ARG A 32 6.85 -8.27 -9.65
C ARG A 32 7.75 -8.91 -8.58
N PRO A 33 8.99 -8.40 -8.39
CA PRO A 33 9.88 -8.90 -7.34
C PRO A 33 9.20 -8.86 -5.96
N GLY A 34 9.20 -10.00 -5.26
CA GLY A 34 8.51 -10.15 -3.98
C GLY A 34 7.04 -10.56 -4.08
N LEU A 35 6.45 -10.66 -5.28
CA LEU A 35 5.07 -11.11 -5.52
C LEU A 35 4.99 -12.36 -6.39
N GLU A 36 6.06 -13.16 -6.47
CA GLU A 36 6.12 -14.42 -7.21
C GLU A 36 4.95 -15.36 -6.84
N SER A 37 4.52 -15.30 -5.57
CA SER A 37 3.26 -15.81 -5.05
C SER A 37 2.41 -14.65 -4.53
N PRO A 38 1.43 -14.12 -5.29
CA PRO A 38 0.73 -12.88 -4.94
C PRO A 38 -0.46 -13.14 -4.01
N THR A 39 -0.19 -13.61 -2.79
CA THR A 39 -1.23 -13.70 -1.75
C THR A 39 -1.59 -12.30 -1.24
N LEU A 40 -2.76 -12.16 -0.59
CA LEU A 40 -3.19 -10.85 -0.05
C LEU A 40 -2.19 -10.29 0.97
N GLU A 41 -1.64 -11.15 1.82
CA GLU A 41 -0.64 -10.81 2.83
C GLU A 41 0.64 -10.28 2.18
N ARG A 42 1.11 -10.92 1.09
CA ARG A 42 2.32 -10.52 0.37
C ARG A 42 2.13 -9.20 -0.36
N ILE A 43 0.95 -8.95 -0.91
CA ILE A 43 0.62 -7.65 -1.50
C ILE A 43 0.54 -6.57 -0.41
N CYS A 44 -0.06 -6.84 0.76
CA CYS A 44 -0.01 -5.90 1.88
C CYS A 44 1.43 -5.54 2.28
N LEU A 45 2.31 -6.54 2.40
CA LEU A 45 3.73 -6.33 2.68
C LEU A 45 4.41 -5.51 1.57
N TYR A 46 4.10 -5.79 0.30
CA TYR A 46 4.65 -5.07 -0.85
C TYR A 46 4.33 -3.56 -0.79
N PHE A 47 3.11 -3.19 -0.40
CA PHE A 47 2.72 -1.80 -0.18
C PHE A 47 3.39 -1.21 1.07
N ALA A 48 3.42 -1.95 2.18
CA ALA A 48 4.03 -1.47 3.42
C ALA A 48 5.52 -1.13 3.24
N GLU A 49 6.31 -2.01 2.62
CA GLU A 49 7.74 -1.78 2.42
C GLU A 49 8.04 -0.55 1.55
N ARG A 50 7.16 -0.22 0.60
CA ARG A 50 7.31 0.97 -0.25
C ARG A 50 6.84 2.26 0.41
N LEU A 51 5.80 2.19 1.25
CA LEU A 51 5.22 3.36 1.89
C LEU A 51 5.90 3.73 3.22
N ARG A 52 6.43 2.75 3.98
CA ARG A 52 7.10 2.97 5.28
C ARG A 52 8.23 4.02 5.24
N PRO A 53 9.12 4.07 4.22
CA PRO A 53 10.19 5.07 4.17
C PRO A 53 9.68 6.51 4.08
N GLN A 54 8.54 6.73 3.41
CA GLN A 54 7.95 8.06 3.22
C GLN A 54 6.96 8.42 4.33
N PHE A 55 6.32 7.42 4.94
CA PHE A 55 5.34 7.58 6.02
C PHE A 55 5.78 6.75 7.24
N PRO A 56 6.66 7.28 8.11
CA PRO A 56 7.10 6.59 9.33
C PRO A 56 5.95 6.26 10.29
N GLY A 57 4.82 6.98 10.19
CA GLY A 57 3.61 6.75 10.97
C GLY A 57 2.62 5.77 10.33
N LEU A 58 2.99 5.06 9.25
CA LEU A 58 2.14 4.05 8.64
C LEU A 58 1.89 2.92 9.64
N SER A 59 0.62 2.74 10.04
CA SER A 59 0.23 1.80 11.09
C SER A 59 -0.51 0.56 10.58
N ARG A 60 -1.15 0.66 9.40
CA ARG A 60 -1.95 -0.42 8.82
C ARG A 60 -2.09 -0.30 7.32
N VAL A 61 -1.99 -1.43 6.63
CA VAL A 61 -2.32 -1.58 5.20
C VAL A 61 -3.44 -2.60 5.06
N VAL A 62 -4.47 -2.27 4.28
CA VAL A 62 -5.61 -3.16 4.03
C VAL A 62 -5.75 -3.38 2.54
N LEU A 63 -5.86 -4.64 2.14
CA LEU A 63 -6.13 -5.05 0.77
C LEU A 63 -7.44 -5.83 0.71
N SER A 64 -8.29 -5.51 -0.25
CA SER A 64 -9.60 -6.14 -0.42
C SER A 64 -9.80 -6.62 -1.85
N ARG A 65 -10.42 -7.80 -2.00
CA ARG A 65 -10.94 -8.34 -3.26
C ARG A 65 -12.47 -8.28 -3.21
N PRO A 66 -13.08 -7.15 -3.61
CA PRO A 66 -14.52 -6.94 -3.44
C PRO A 66 -15.37 -7.94 -4.25
N THR A 67 -14.82 -8.53 -5.32
CA THR A 67 -15.51 -9.51 -6.16
C THR A 67 -15.89 -10.80 -5.43
N ILE A 68 -15.17 -11.15 -4.36
CA ILE A 68 -15.38 -12.38 -3.57
C ILE A 68 -15.43 -12.13 -2.06
N GLY A 69 -15.43 -10.87 -1.63
CA GLY A 69 -15.56 -10.49 -0.23
C GLY A 69 -14.32 -10.80 0.64
N GLU A 70 -13.17 -11.09 0.03
CA GLU A 70 -11.94 -11.36 0.78
C GLU A 70 -11.20 -10.07 1.14
N SER A 71 -10.56 -10.04 2.30
CA SER A 71 -9.69 -8.94 2.71
C SER A 71 -8.55 -9.41 3.60
N CYS A 72 -7.41 -8.74 3.51
CA CYS A 72 -6.30 -8.88 4.43
C CYS A 72 -5.96 -7.52 5.03
N ALA A 73 -5.61 -7.50 6.31
CA ALA A 73 -5.13 -6.31 7.01
C ALA A 73 -3.79 -6.64 7.66
N LEU A 74 -2.75 -5.90 7.27
CA LEU A 74 -1.43 -5.93 7.87
C LEU A 74 -1.29 -4.76 8.84
N SER A 75 -1.02 -5.06 10.11
CA SER A 75 -0.62 -4.09 11.13
C SER A 75 0.91 -4.02 11.21
N LEU A 76 1.46 -2.81 11.34
CA LEU A 76 2.90 -2.52 11.32
C LEU A 76 3.45 -2.15 12.70
#